data_AF-A0A971NIV9-F1
#
_entry.id   AF-A0A971NIV9-F1
#
_cell.length_a   1.000
_cell.length_b   1.000
_cell.length_c   1.000
_cell.angle_alpha   90.00
_cell.angle_beta   90.00
_cell.angle_gamma   90.00
#
_symmetry.space_group_name_H-M   'P 1'
#
loop_
_entity.id
_entity.type
_entity.pdbx_description
1 polymer ?
#
loop_
_entity_poly.entity_id
_entity_poly.type
_entity_poly.pdbx_seq_one_letter_code
_entity_poly.pdbx_strand_id
1 'polypeptide(L)' 'RELGSAALPYSPVSLSSQKSKLLVFGTAGITVFSRDMDPIKESAPVSGYKSAVLMPDSDVMLLAAYHGEKITLK' A
#
# COMPACT_ATOMS: atom_id res chain seq x y z
N ARG A 1 -10.64 -31.14 4.34
CA ARG A 1 -10.37 -29.90 5.10
C ARG A 1 -10.15 -28.80 4.07
N GLU A 2 -11.20 -28.06 3.74
CA GLU A 2 -11.08 -26.91 2.83
C GLU A 2 -10.35 -25.79 3.57
N LEU A 3 -9.25 -25.31 2.99
CA LEU A 3 -8.62 -24.08 3.44
C LEU A 3 -9.55 -22.95 3.03
N GLY A 4 -10.49 -22.59 3.91
CA GLY A 4 -11.43 -21.52 3.65
C GLY A 4 -10.71 -20.19 3.47
N SER A 5 -10.86 -19.58 2.30
CA SER A 5 -10.45 -18.20 2.09
C SER A 5 -11.47 -17.29 2.76
N ALA A 6 -11.08 -16.66 3.87
CA ALA A 6 -11.85 -15.56 4.43
C ALA A 6 -11.56 -14.30 3.61
N ALA A 7 -12.61 -13.69 3.05
CA ALA A 7 -12.50 -12.33 2.53
C ALA A 7 -12.17 -11.42 3.72
N LEU A 8 -11.00 -10.77 3.68
CA LEU A 8 -10.69 -9.76 4.68
C LEU A 8 -11.76 -8.65 4.57
N PRO A 9 -12.37 -8.21 5.69
CA PRO A 9 -13.44 -7.22 5.67
C PRO A 9 -12.94 -5.82 5.25
N TYR A 10 -11.63 -5.65 5.13
CA TYR A 10 -10.98 -4.41 4.77
C TYR A 10 -10.58 -4.43 3.30
N SER A 11 -10.84 -3.32 2.60
CA SER A 11 -10.37 -3.10 1.23
C SER A 11 -8.85 -3.33 1.15
N PRO A 12 -8.33 -3.83 0.00
CA PRO A 12 -6.92 -4.16 -0.13
C PRO A 12 -6.05 -2.96 0.27
N VAL A 13 -5.17 -3.19 1.24
CA VAL A 13 -4.16 -2.23 1.69
C VAL A 13 -2.90 -2.50 0.88
N SER A 14 -2.40 -1.47 0.19
CA SER A 14 -1.10 -1.55 -0.46
C SER A 14 -0.02 -1.16 0.55
N LEU A 15 0.94 -2.06 0.75
CA LEU A 15 2.08 -1.86 1.62
C LEU A 15 3.35 -1.72 0.78
N SER A 16 4.18 -0.75 1.14
CA SER A 16 5.50 -0.55 0.52
C SER A 16 6.48 -0.17 1.61
N SER A 17 7.69 -0.73 1.62
CA SER A 17 8.70 -0.39 2.61
C SER A 17 10.00 0.04 1.94
N GLN A 18 10.65 1.05 2.51
CA GLN A 18 11.92 1.55 2.01
C GLN A 18 12.73 2.20 3.14
N LYS A 19 14.03 1.89 3.24
CA LYS A 19 14.98 2.49 4.21
C LYS A 19 14.41 2.64 5.64
N SER A 20 13.79 1.59 6.17
CA SER A 20 13.16 1.56 7.52
C SER A 20 11.88 2.39 7.69
N LYS A 21 11.26 2.80 6.61
CA LYS A 21 9.92 3.41 6.61
C LYS A 21 8.93 2.43 6.00
N LEU A 22 7.70 2.49 6.47
CA LEU A 22 6.58 1.71 5.94
C LEU A 22 5.51 2.68 5.42
N LEU A 23 5.16 2.55 4.15
CA LEU A 23 4.00 3.18 3.58
C LEU A 23 2.81 2.24 3.64
N VAL A 24 1.69 2.78 4.11
CA VAL A 24 0.38 2.15 4.14
C VAL A 24 -0.57 2.98 3.28
N PHE A 25 -1.11 2.38 2.23
CA PHE A 25 -2.13 2.95 1.37
C PHE A 25 -3.43 2.17 1.57
N GLY A 26 -4.43 2.82 2.15
CA GLY A 26 -5.73 2.23 2.46
C GLY A 26 -6.89 3.17 2.18
N THR A 27 -8.10 2.78 2.58
CA THR A 27 -9.32 3.58 2.37
C THR A 27 -9.32 4.88 3.15
N ALA A 28 -8.64 4.94 4.29
CA ALA A 28 -8.50 6.13 5.12
C ALA A 28 -7.46 7.13 4.57
N GLY A 29 -6.63 6.73 3.60
CA GLY A 29 -5.61 7.57 3.02
C GLY A 29 -4.25 6.91 2.94
N ILE A 30 -3.21 7.74 2.98
CA ILE A 30 -1.82 7.32 2.86
C ILE A 30 -1.09 7.73 4.13
N THR A 31 -0.46 6.76 4.79
CA THR A 31 0.36 7.02 5.98
C THR A 31 1.74 6.44 5.78
N VAL A 32 2.78 7.22 6.09
CA VAL A 32 4.16 6.76 6.14
C VAL A 32 4.56 6.68 7.60
N PHE A 33 4.94 5.49 8.03
CA PHE A 33 5.41 5.18 9.37
C PHE A 33 6.93 5.11 9.43
N SER A 34 7.48 5.44 10.59
CA SER A 34 8.87 5.19 10.97
C SER A 34 9.12 3.69 11.18
N ARG A 35 10.37 3.34 11.52
CA ARG A 35 10.74 1.98 11.93
C ARG A 35 9.95 1.53 13.15
N ASP A 36 9.67 2.46 14.05
CA ASP A 36 9.03 2.21 15.34
C ASP A 36 7.49 2.29 15.24
N MET A 37 6.95 2.32 14.01
CA MET A 37 5.52 2.42 13.71
C MET A 37 4.87 3.74 14.14
N ASP A 38 5.66 4.80 14.31
CA ASP A 38 5.14 6.15 14.51
C ASP A 38 4.76 6.80 13.17
N PRO A 39 3.60 7.45 13.03
CA PRO A 39 3.24 8.15 11.80
C PRO A 39 4.14 9.38 11.60
N ILE A 40 4.84 9.42 10.46
CA ILE A 40 5.70 10.54 10.04
C ILE A 40 4.94 11.49 9.12
N LYS A 41 4.09 10.95 8.23
CA LYS A 41 3.34 11.71 7.24
C LYS A 41 2.00 11.06 6.97
N GLU A 42 0.96 11.89 6.88
CA GLU A 42 -0.40 11.46 6.57
C GLU A 42 -0.95 12.31 5.42
N SER A 43 -1.76 11.67 4.57
CA SER A 43 -2.48 12.31 3.49
C SER A 43 -3.89 11.74 3.41
N ALA A 44 -4.83 12.61 3.07
CA ALA A 44 -6.20 12.23 2.77
C ALA A 44 -6.27 11.20 1.62
N PRO A 45 -7.38 10.43 1.52
CA PRO A 45 -7.62 9.52 0.42
C PRO A 45 -7.51 10.21 -0.94
N VAL A 46 -6.81 9.56 -1.87
CA VAL A 46 -6.69 10.04 -3.25
C VAL A 46 -7.42 9.06 -4.17
N SER A 47 -8.44 9.55 -4.88
CA SER A 47 -9.23 8.75 -5.83
C SER A 47 -8.44 8.41 -7.09
N GLY A 48 -8.74 7.26 -7.71
CA GLY A 48 -8.16 6.86 -9.01
C GLY A 48 -6.87 6.04 -8.92
N TYR A 49 -6.33 5.85 -7.71
CA TYR A 49 -5.14 5.05 -7.46
C TYR A 49 -5.48 3.79 -6.67
N LYS A 50 -4.76 2.69 -6.93
CA LYS A 50 -4.98 1.38 -6.27
C LYS A 50 -3.79 0.94 -5.42
N SER A 51 -2.62 1.51 -5.65
CA SER A 51 -1.42 1.25 -4.86
C SER A 51 -0.53 2.48 -4.81
N ALA A 52 0.43 2.45 -3.89
CA ALA A 52 1.44 3.47 -3.76
C ALA A 52 2.77 2.83 -3.38
N VAL A 53 3.86 3.46 -3.79
CA VAL A 53 5.22 2.98 -3.53
C VAL A 53 6.03 4.09 -2.86
N LEU A 54 6.79 3.71 -1.83
CA LEU A 54 7.72 4.60 -1.17
C LEU A 54 9.06 4.61 -1.93
N MET A 55 9.44 5.78 -2.42
CA MET A 55 10.64 5.99 -3.22
C MET A 55 11.90 6.13 -2.33
N PRO A 56 13.11 5.90 -2.86
CA PRO A 56 14.36 5.97 -2.08
C PRO A 56 14.67 7.31 -1.42
N ASP A 57 14.11 8.40 -1.96
CA ASP A 57 14.18 9.78 -1.45
C ASP A 57 13.09 10.11 -0.42
N SER A 58 12.21 9.15 -0.10
CA SER A 58 11.02 9.30 0.75
C SER A 58 9.81 9.96 0.08
N ASP A 59 9.84 10.16 -1.23
CA ASP A 59 8.64 10.53 -1.97
C ASP A 59 7.70 9.35 -2.13
N VAL A 60 6.43 9.64 -2.40
CA VAL A 60 5.39 8.63 -2.60
C VAL A 60 4.90 8.70 -4.03
N MET A 61 5.08 7.61 -4.77
CA MET A 61 4.54 7.47 -6.12
C MET A 61 3.20 6.75 -6.07
N LEU A 62 2.15 7.39 -6.58
CA LEU A 62 0.82 6.80 -6.67
C LEU A 62 0.66 6.05 -7.99
N LEU A 63 0.15 4.82 -7.94
CA LEU A 63 -0.03 3.95 -9.10
C LEU A 63 -1.50 3.83 -9.46
N ALA A 64 -1.83 4.34 -10.64
CA ALA A 64 -3.20 4.35 -11.17
C ALA A 64 -3.63 2.94 -11.58
N ALA A 65 -4.94 2.70 -11.56
CA ALA A 65 -5.52 1.37 -11.76
C ALA A 65 -5.43 0.78 -13.19
N TYR A 66 -4.77 1.45 -14.13
CA TYR A 66 -4.85 1.08 -15.54
C TYR A 66 -3.83 -0.02 -15.87
N HIS A 67 -4.37 -1.24 -16.02
CA HIS A 67 -3.73 -2.50 -16.40
C HIS A 67 -2.82 -3.17 -15.35
N GLY A 68 -3.38 -4.13 -14.61
CA GLY A 68 -2.61 -5.16 -13.93
C GLY A 68 -2.48 -6.40 -14.82
N GLU A 69 -1.24 -6.81 -15.13
CA GLU A 69 -0.97 -8.04 -15.85
C GLU A 69 -0.75 -9.19 -14.84
N LYS A 70 -1.37 -10.35 -15.06
CA LYS A 70 -1.17 -11.53 -14.21
C LYS A 70 0.16 -12.18 -14.55
N ILE A 71 1.16 -12.03 -13.68
CA ILE A 71 2.44 -12.75 -13.79
C ILE A 71 2.33 -14.07 -13.03
N THR A 72 2.62 -15.19 -13.71
CA THR A 72 2.76 -16.50 -13.07
C THR A 72 4.25 -16.84 -13.01
N LEU A 73 4.81 -16.86 -11.81
CA LEU A 73 6.20 -17.31 -11.59
C LEU A 73 6.22 -18.84 -11.75
N LYS A 74 7.08 -19.33 -12.66
CA LYS A 74 7.35 -20.75 -12.85
C LYS A 74 8.38 -21.25 -11.84
#